data_AF-A0A1F1G844-F1
#
_entry.id   AF-A0A1F1G844-F1
#
_cell.length_a   1.000
_cell.length_b   1.000
_cell.length_c   1.000
_cell.angle_alpha   90.00
_cell.angle_beta   90.00
_cell.angle_gamma   90.00
#
_symmetry.space_group_name_H-M   'P 1'
#
loop_
_entity.id
_entity.type
_entity.pdbx_description
1 polymer ?
#
loop_
_entity_poly.entity_id
_entity_poly.type
_entity_poly.pdbx_seq_one_letter_code
_entity_poly.pdbx_strand_id
1 'polypeptide(L)'
;MNGELTELLVYAGLVLVMVLYWTYYIRCVRRQPRSEKWYDDVDSVGAASDGVLFIYPYCSLIMGAGGAMGLVASVNPPEFVYTLLKVWLAAAFVIGVIGFTGAVGVPLPWPFVPRWVADIRTAKRARRRERRQARKREKEE
;
A
#
# COMPACT_ATOMS: atom_id res chain seq x y z
N MET A 1 -29.98 -17.47 -10.63
CA MET A 1 -30.54 -16.69 -9.51
C MET A 1 -29.65 -16.67 -8.26
N ASN A 2 -29.54 -17.72 -7.44
CA ASN A 2 -28.72 -17.63 -6.20
C ASN A 2 -27.23 -17.39 -6.48
N GLY A 3 -26.66 -18.03 -7.50
CA GLY A 3 -25.26 -17.83 -7.91
C GLY A 3 -24.95 -16.39 -8.35
N GLU A 4 -25.84 -15.78 -9.15
CA GLU A 4 -25.68 -14.40 -9.63
C GLU A 4 -25.79 -13.38 -8.49
N LEU A 5 -26.71 -13.60 -7.54
CA LEU A 5 -26.84 -12.74 -6.37
C LEU A 5 -25.60 -12.85 -5.46
N THR A 6 -25.11 -14.06 -5.21
CA THR A 6 -23.88 -14.27 -4.43
C THR A 6 -22.68 -13.59 -5.10
N GLU A 7 -22.54 -13.70 -6.42
CA GLU A 7 -21.46 -13.07 -7.17
C GLU A 7 -21.51 -11.53 -7.09
N LEU A 8 -22.69 -10.93 -7.26
CA LEU A 8 -22.90 -9.49 -7.07
C LEU A 8 -22.54 -9.03 -5.66
N LEU A 9 -22.94 -9.78 -4.63
CA LEU A 9 -22.62 -9.47 -3.24
C LEU A 9 -21.11 -9.58 -2.97
N VAL A 10 -20.42 -10.55 -3.57
CA VAL A 10 -18.96 -10.67 -3.49
C VAL A 10 -18.31 -9.43 -4.10
N TYR A 11 -18.71 -9.03 -5.32
CA TYR A 11 -18.15 -7.85 -5.97
C TYR A 11 -18.40 -6.56 -5.18
N ALA A 12 -19.62 -6.37 -4.68
CA ALA A 12 -19.94 -5.25 -3.79
C ALA A 12 -19.12 -5.26 -2.51
N GLY A 13 -18.94 -6.44 -1.90
CA GLY A 13 -18.10 -6.64 -0.72
C GLY A 13 -16.64 -6.26 -0.97
N LEU A 14 -16.06 -6.65 -2.10
CA LEU A 14 -14.68 -6.30 -2.47
C LEU A 14 -14.48 -4.78 -2.59
N VAL A 15 -15.43 -4.07 -3.22
CA VAL A 15 -15.39 -2.60 -3.31
C VAL A 15 -15.50 -1.97 -1.92
N LEU A 16 -16.40 -2.47 -1.08
CA LEU A 16 -16.58 -1.95 0.28
C LEU A 16 -15.33 -2.15 1.15
N VAL A 17 -14.69 -3.33 1.06
CA VAL A 17 -13.41 -3.62 1.71
C VAL A 17 -12.34 -2.63 1.25
N MET A 18 -12.22 -2.39 -0.06
CA MET A 18 -11.30 -1.38 -0.60
C MET A 18 -11.52 -0.01 0.03
N VAL A 19 -12.76 0.49 0.01
CA VAL A 19 -13.09 1.83 0.51
C VAL A 19 -12.76 1.95 2.01
N LEU A 20 -13.12 0.95 2.82
CA LEU A 20 -12.85 0.96 4.26
C LEU A 20 -11.35 0.96 4.55
N TYR A 21 -10.59 0.06 3.93
CA TYR A 21 -9.14 -0.01 4.14
C TYR A 21 -8.42 1.23 3.64
N TRP A 22 -8.79 1.76 2.47
CA TRP A 22 -8.21 3.00 1.96
C TRP A 22 -8.52 4.20 2.84
N THR A 23 -9.74 4.28 3.36
CA THR A 23 -10.14 5.35 4.29
C THR A 23 -9.33 5.27 5.59
N TYR A 24 -9.22 4.07 6.17
CA TYR A 24 -8.38 3.81 7.33
C TYR A 24 -6.91 4.18 7.05
N TYR A 25 -6.36 3.71 5.92
CA TYR A 25 -4.99 3.97 5.53
C TYR A 25 -4.71 5.47 5.39
N ILE A 26 -5.54 6.21 4.66
CA ILE A 26 -5.35 7.65 4.48
C ILE A 26 -5.45 8.38 5.83
N ARG A 27 -6.47 8.08 6.64
CA ARG A 27 -6.78 8.83 7.85
C ARG A 27 -5.84 8.51 9.02
N CYS A 28 -5.54 7.23 9.22
CA CYS A 28 -4.88 6.73 10.44
C CYS A 28 -3.41 6.38 10.23
N VAL A 29 -2.97 6.14 8.98
CA VAL A 29 -1.60 5.71 8.67
C VAL A 29 -0.86 6.80 7.92
N ARG A 30 -1.45 7.32 6.85
CA ARG A 30 -0.78 8.27 5.95
C ARG A 30 -0.71 9.68 6.54
N ARG A 31 -1.77 10.12 7.22
CA ARG A 31 -1.86 11.47 7.81
C ARG A 31 -1.30 11.59 9.22
N GLN A 32 -1.24 10.50 9.97
CA GLN A 32 -0.76 10.51 11.36
C GLN A 32 0.66 9.92 11.41
N PRO A 33 1.69 10.74 11.62
CA PRO A 33 3.05 10.25 11.76
C PRO A 33 3.15 9.25 12.91
N ARG A 34 3.82 8.12 12.68
CA ARG A 34 4.15 7.16 13.73
C ARG A 34 5.60 7.33 14.15
N SER A 35 5.93 6.81 15.34
CA SER A 35 7.29 6.86 15.86
C SER A 35 8.21 5.95 15.06
N GLU A 36 9.52 6.26 15.08
CA GLU A 36 10.55 5.38 14.50
C GLU A 36 10.50 3.98 15.14
N LYS A 37 10.21 3.89 16.44
CA LYS A 37 10.02 2.61 17.14
C LYS A 37 8.86 1.81 16.54
N TRP A 38 7.73 2.44 16.22
CA TRP A 38 6.60 1.76 15.57
C TRP A 38 6.95 1.29 14.15
N TYR A 39 7.70 2.10 13.41
CA TYR A 39 8.17 1.73 12.07
C TYR A 39 9.18 0.57 12.11
N ASP A 40 10.01 0.51 13.16
CA ASP A 40 11.04 -0.50 13.37
C ASP A 40 10.58 -1.70 14.19
N ASP A 41 9.35 -1.68 14.69
CA ASP A 41 8.85 -2.74 15.56
C ASP A 41 8.71 -4.01 14.73
N VAL A 42 9.73 -4.86 14.81
CA VAL A 42 9.71 -6.22 14.31
C VAL A 42 9.15 -7.06 15.46
N ASP A 43 7.86 -6.89 15.75
CA ASP A 43 7.20 -7.91 16.55
C ASP A 43 7.24 -9.23 15.75
N SER A 44 7.00 -10.37 16.39
CA SER A 44 6.99 -11.72 15.76
C SER A 44 6.23 -11.81 14.43
N VAL A 45 5.38 -10.81 14.18
CA VAL A 45 4.79 -10.42 12.92
C VAL A 45 5.41 -9.09 12.45
N GLY A 46 6.58 -9.13 11.79
CA GLY A 46 7.07 -8.00 10.99
C GLY A 46 6.03 -7.50 9.97
N ALA A 47 4.93 -8.25 9.78
CA ALA A 47 3.76 -7.91 9.00
C ALA A 47 2.80 -6.87 9.63
N ALA A 48 2.98 -6.37 10.86
CA ALA A 48 2.03 -5.38 11.41
C ALA A 48 2.22 -3.98 10.78
N SER A 49 3.43 -3.44 10.82
CA SER A 49 3.76 -2.15 10.19
C SER A 49 3.79 -2.28 8.67
N ASP A 50 4.44 -3.33 8.14
CA ASP A 50 4.49 -3.62 6.71
C ASP A 50 3.11 -3.96 6.13
N GLY A 51 2.28 -4.66 6.91
CA GLY A 51 0.91 -4.96 6.53
C GLY A 51 0.10 -3.70 6.29
N VAL A 52 0.16 -2.78 7.26
CA VAL A 52 -0.60 -1.53 7.22
C VAL A 52 0.00 -0.52 6.22
N LEU A 53 1.31 -0.55 5.97
CA LEU A 53 1.99 0.36 5.03
C LEU A 53 1.95 -0.10 3.58
N PHE A 54 2.08 -1.42 3.34
CA PHE A 54 2.42 -1.98 2.02
C PHE A 54 1.52 -3.13 1.56
N ILE A 55 0.85 -3.85 2.46
CA ILE A 55 0.01 -5.00 2.07
C ILE A 55 -1.45 -4.56 1.95
N TYR A 56 -2.09 -4.18 3.05
CA TYR A 56 -3.51 -3.86 3.10
C TYR A 56 -3.97 -2.78 2.10
N PRO A 57 -3.33 -1.61 1.96
CA PRO A 57 -3.80 -0.60 1.00
C PRO A 57 -3.68 -1.08 -0.46
N TYR A 58 -2.66 -1.86 -0.78
CA TYR A 58 -2.40 -2.32 -2.14
C TYR A 58 -3.18 -3.58 -2.52
N CYS A 59 -3.31 -4.55 -1.61
CA CYS A 59 -4.23 -5.68 -1.73
C CYS A 59 -5.67 -5.20 -1.92
N SER A 60 -6.12 -4.30 -1.05
CA SER A 60 -7.50 -3.82 -1.07
C SER A 60 -7.78 -3.00 -2.34
N LEU A 61 -6.79 -2.29 -2.89
CA LEU A 61 -6.89 -1.63 -4.20
C LEU A 61 -7.16 -2.63 -5.33
N ILE A 62 -6.39 -3.72 -5.41
CA ILE A 62 -6.59 -4.75 -6.44
C ILE A 62 -7.96 -5.41 -6.27
N MET A 63 -8.33 -5.76 -5.04
CA MET A 63 -9.64 -6.35 -4.72
C MET A 63 -10.78 -5.43 -5.15
N GLY A 64 -10.71 -4.14 -4.80
CA GLY A 64 -11.74 -3.17 -5.18
C GLY A 64 -11.81 -2.93 -6.68
N ALA A 65 -10.68 -2.90 -7.39
CA ALA A 65 -10.65 -2.81 -8.85
C ALA A 65 -11.30 -4.03 -9.52
N GLY A 66 -11.03 -5.25 -9.01
CA GLY A 66 -11.69 -6.47 -9.46
C GLY A 66 -13.18 -6.48 -9.17
N GLY A 67 -13.59 -6.07 -7.97
CA GLY A 67 -15.00 -5.93 -7.59
C GLY A 67 -15.74 -4.90 -8.46
N ALA A 68 -15.14 -3.75 -8.73
CA ALA A 68 -15.71 -2.74 -9.62
C ALA A 68 -15.87 -3.27 -11.06
N MET A 69 -14.87 -3.99 -11.58
CA MET A 69 -14.98 -4.65 -12.88
C MET A 69 -16.12 -5.67 -12.90
N GLY A 70 -16.27 -6.49 -11.86
CA GLY A 70 -17.35 -7.48 -11.76
C GLY A 70 -18.74 -6.86 -11.74
N LEU A 71 -18.95 -5.80 -10.94
CA LEU A 71 -20.20 -5.04 -10.89
C LEU A 71 -20.54 -4.35 -12.21
N VAL A 72 -19.53 -3.80 -12.90
CA VAL A 72 -19.77 -3.14 -14.18
C VAL A 72 -20.02 -4.19 -15.26
N ALA A 73 -19.34 -5.33 -15.24
CA ALA A 73 -19.59 -6.41 -16.17
C ALA A 73 -21.02 -6.98 -16.05
N SER A 74 -21.62 -6.98 -14.85
CA SER A 74 -22.98 -7.50 -14.65
C SER A 74 -24.10 -6.64 -15.25
N VAL A 75 -23.81 -5.41 -15.67
CA VAL A 75 -24.80 -4.51 -16.30
C VAL A 75 -24.64 -4.39 -17.82
N ASN A 76 -23.84 -5.26 -18.45
CA ASN A 76 -23.58 -5.31 -19.90
C ASN A 76 -23.34 -3.92 -20.54
N PRO A 77 -22.31 -3.17 -20.08
CA PRO A 77 -21.99 -1.86 -20.59
C PRO A 77 -21.41 -1.93 -22.02
N PRO A 78 -21.34 -0.78 -22.72
CA PRO A 78 -20.68 -0.71 -24.02
C PRO A 78 -19.20 -1.17 -23.98
N GLU A 79 -18.68 -1.71 -25.08
CA GLU A 79 -17.31 -2.23 -25.19
C GLU A 79 -16.21 -1.23 -24.79
N PHE A 80 -16.42 0.06 -25.04
CA PHE A 80 -15.46 1.09 -24.64
C PHE A 80 -15.26 1.14 -23.11
N VAL A 81 -16.32 0.87 -22.33
CA VAL A 81 -16.29 0.85 -20.87
C VAL A 81 -15.43 -0.31 -20.38
N TYR A 82 -15.59 -1.49 -20.99
CA TYR A 82 -14.75 -2.65 -20.68
C TYR A 82 -13.27 -2.38 -20.97
N THR A 83 -12.98 -1.69 -22.07
CA THR A 83 -11.60 -1.34 -22.44
C THR A 83 -10.97 -0.41 -21.41
N LEU A 84 -11.69 0.64 -21.01
CA LEU A 84 -11.24 1.56 -19.96
C LEU A 84 -11.04 0.82 -18.63
N LEU A 85 -11.96 -0.06 -18.24
CA LEU A 85 -11.86 -0.83 -17.00
C LEU A 85 -10.65 -1.77 -16.98
N LYS A 86 -10.31 -2.40 -18.12
CA LYS A 86 -9.10 -3.23 -18.22
C LYS A 86 -7.83 -2.40 -18.00
N VAL A 87 -7.77 -1.18 -18.56
CA VAL A 87 -6.65 -0.26 -18.34
C VAL A 87 -6.54 0.13 -16.87
N TRP A 88 -7.67 0.47 -16.24
CA TRP A 88 -7.72 0.79 -14.80
C TRP A 88 -7.29 -0.39 -13.93
N LEU A 89 -7.76 -1.60 -14.25
CA LEU A 89 -7.37 -2.82 -13.53
C LEU A 89 -5.89 -3.12 -13.68
N ALA A 90 -5.33 -2.97 -14.89
CA ALA A 90 -3.90 -3.14 -15.13
C ALA A 90 -3.07 -2.13 -14.33
N ALA A 91 -3.50 -0.86 -14.28
CA ALA A 91 -2.84 0.16 -13.48
C ALA A 91 -2.90 -0.16 -11.97
N ALA A 92 -4.07 -0.58 -11.46
CA ALA A 92 -4.23 -0.99 -10.06
C ALA A 92 -3.34 -2.19 -9.72
N PHE A 93 -3.22 -3.15 -10.64
CA PHE A 93 -2.33 -4.31 -10.48
C PHE A 93 -0.86 -3.91 -10.43
N VAL A 94 -0.39 -3.06 -11.37
CA VAL A 94 0.99 -2.55 -11.38
C VAL A 94 1.30 -1.79 -10.10
N ILE A 95 0.41 -0.89 -9.67
CA ILE A 95 0.55 -0.14 -8.41
C ILE A 95 0.60 -1.10 -7.22
N GLY A 96 -0.25 -2.12 -7.23
CA GLY A 96 -0.29 -3.14 -6.19
C GLY A 96 1.04 -3.90 -6.07
N VAL A 97 1.55 -4.41 -7.19
CA VAL A 97 2.85 -5.10 -7.26
C VAL A 97 3.98 -4.21 -6.74
N ILE A 98 4.03 -2.94 -7.15
CA ILE A 98 5.02 -1.97 -6.62
C ILE A 98 4.88 -1.84 -5.10
N GLY A 99 3.66 -1.67 -4.59
CA GLY A 99 3.38 -1.60 -3.15
C GLY A 99 3.92 -2.79 -2.37
N PHE A 100 3.70 -4.01 -2.87
CA PHE A 100 4.18 -5.25 -2.24
C PHE A 100 5.71 -5.33 -2.13
N THR A 101 6.46 -4.75 -3.09
CA THR A 101 7.93 -4.72 -2.96
C THR A 101 8.40 -4.01 -1.69
N GLY A 102 7.60 -3.05 -1.19
CA GLY A 102 7.84 -2.39 0.10
C GLY A 102 7.86 -3.34 1.29
N ALA A 103 6.99 -4.35 1.29
CA ALA A 103 6.93 -5.39 2.33
C ALA A 103 8.13 -6.37 2.28
N VAL A 104 8.81 -6.46 1.13
CA VAL A 104 10.04 -7.27 0.96
C VAL A 104 11.30 -6.44 1.33
N GLY A 105 11.12 -5.23 1.86
CA GLY A 105 12.21 -4.35 2.30
C GLY A 105 12.76 -3.41 1.21
N VAL A 106 12.14 -3.35 0.02
CA VAL A 106 12.52 -2.39 -1.01
C VAL A 106 12.09 -0.98 -0.55
N PRO A 107 13.02 -0.01 -0.47
CA PRO A 107 12.68 1.33 -0.01
C PRO A 107 11.88 2.08 -1.09
N LEU A 108 10.56 2.01 -1.00
CA LEU A 108 9.66 2.75 -1.89
C LEU A 108 9.74 4.28 -1.66
N PRO A 109 9.71 5.09 -2.72
CA PRO A 109 9.69 6.55 -2.63
C PRO A 109 8.28 7.08 -2.34
N TRP A 110 8.19 8.35 -1.94
CA TRP A 110 6.93 9.09 -2.06
C TRP A 110 6.54 9.18 -3.55
N PRO A 111 5.28 8.97 -3.96
CA PRO A 111 4.05 8.95 -3.16
C PRO A 111 3.59 7.56 -2.68
N PHE A 112 4.32 6.48 -2.94
CA PHE A 112 3.91 5.11 -2.54
C PHE A 112 3.92 4.88 -1.02
N VAL A 113 4.62 5.73 -0.27
CA VAL A 113 4.75 5.64 1.18
C VAL A 113 4.38 6.98 1.81
N PRO A 114 3.82 7.01 3.04
CA PRO A 114 3.61 8.25 3.76
C PRO A 114 4.91 9.06 3.88
N ARG A 115 4.80 10.40 3.79
CA ARG A 115 5.96 11.31 3.82
C ARG A 115 6.81 11.12 5.08
N TRP A 116 6.15 10.94 6.23
CA TRP A 116 6.82 10.73 7.52
C TRP A 116 7.72 9.48 7.54
N VAL A 117 7.39 8.43 6.77
CA VAL A 117 8.27 7.25 6.65
C VAL A 117 9.54 7.59 5.85
N ALA A 118 9.40 8.35 4.76
CA ALA A 118 10.53 8.82 3.99
C ALA A 118 11.45 9.72 4.82
N ASP A 119 10.87 10.54 5.70
CA ASP A 119 11.60 11.40 6.62
C ASP A 119 12.38 10.58 7.66
N ILE A 120 11.76 9.56 8.28
CA ILE A 120 12.46 8.62 9.20
C ILE A 120 13.65 7.95 8.49
N ARG A 121 13.45 7.44 7.28
CA ARG A 121 14.52 6.80 6.49
C ARG A 121 15.67 7.76 6.19
N THR A 122 15.33 9.00 5.86
CA THR A 122 16.31 10.06 5.58
C THR A 122 17.11 10.42 6.84
N ALA A 123 16.42 10.61 7.98
CA ALA A 123 17.05 10.86 9.28
C ALA A 123 17.99 9.72 9.70
N LYS A 124 17.57 8.46 9.51
CA LYS A 124 18.43 7.28 9.75
C LYS A 124 19.69 7.29 8.91
N ARG A 125 19.59 7.64 7.63
CA ARG A 125 20.75 7.72 6.73
C ARG A 125 21.70 8.85 7.16
N ALA A 126 21.18 10.00 7.57
CA ALA A 126 21.98 11.12 8.08
C ALA A 126 22.77 10.71 9.35
N ARG A 127 22.10 10.15 10.36
CA ARG A 127 22.75 9.67 11.60
C ARG A 127 23.82 8.61 11.34
N ARG A 128 23.59 7.70 10.37
CA ARG A 128 24.61 6.71 9.97
C ARG A 128 25.84 7.34 9.31
N ARG A 129 25.66 8.43 8.57
CA ARG A 129 26.79 9.18 7.96
C ARG A 129 27.60 9.91 9.03
N GLU A 130 26.93 10.59 9.96
CA GLU A 130 27.57 11.27 11.09
C GLU A 130 28.39 10.30 11.95
N ARG A 131 27.83 9.15 12.32
CA ARG A 131 28.56 8.10 13.08
C ARG A 131 29.79 7.58 12.33
N ARG A 132 29.72 7.47 11.00
CA ARG A 132 30.87 7.05 10.18
C ARG A 132 31.95 8.13 10.12
N GLN A 133 31.56 9.41 10.10
CA GLN A 133 32.50 10.53 10.13
C GLN A 133 33.16 10.68 11.50
N ALA A 134 32.39 10.56 12.59
CA ALA A 134 32.92 10.56 13.96
C ALA A 134 33.99 9.47 14.15
N ARG A 135 33.68 8.23 13.76
CA ARG A 135 34.65 7.11 13.81
C ARG A 135 35.88 7.27 12.92
N LYS A 136 35.83 8.13 11.89
CA LYS A 136 37.01 8.42 11.06
C LYS A 136 37.89 9.46 11.76
N ARG A 137 37.29 10.50 12.35
CA ARG A 137 38.00 11.53 13.12
C ARG A 137 38.71 10.93 14.35
N GLU A 138 38.05 10.05 15.09
CA GLU A 138 38.63 9.31 16.24
C GLU A 138 39.78 8.37 15.86
N LYS A 139 40.00 8.06 14.58
CA LYS A 139 41.11 7.22 14.10
C LYS A 139 42.25 8.04 13.50
N GLU A 140 42.02 9.32 13.26
CA GLU A 140 43.01 10.26 12.71
C GLU A 140 43.68 11.09 13.82
N GLU A 141 43.11 11.10 15.03
CA GLU A 141 43.74 11.54 16.30
C GLU A 141 44.45 10.39 17.01
#